data_AF-A0A5J4XHY8-F1
#
_entry.id   AF-A0A5J4XHY8-F1
#
_cell.length_a   1.000
_cell.length_b   1.000
_cell.length_c   1.000
_cell.angle_alpha   90.00
_cell.angle_beta   90.00
_cell.angle_gamma   90.00
#
_symmetry.space_group_name_H-M   'P 1'
#
loop_
_entity.id
_entity.type
_entity.pdbx_description
1 polymer ?
#
loop_
_entity_poly.entity_id
_entity_poly.type
_entity_poly.pdbx_seq_one_letter_code
_entity_poly.pdbx_strand_id
1 'polypeptide(L)'
;MTYRYVAIISFAAPGKYCNATAAHPQQQQGNLVKPGLPDISELSPQLQQEWHPDNNALLGDIKIMPNSSLKVMWSCPNCPAGYPHVWKARVGHRTMRGTKCPYCQGKTICQHNSVATKGPRQTQYWNHDKNAKTPEQVIAGSGFRAEWKCPICSHEWQAGVKERVRNDSGCPRCRYKAVGRRTKHPTYEAAQHPLLLEWDYERNAADGIHPNNTTLASNKLVHWDCKKCPKGQEHKYRARSFTRASLQSGCPFCAGKQVCKCNSLQTCYPKVASEWDFAKNDLTPDQVTARSHQIVCN
;
A
#
# COMPACT_ATOMS: atom_id res chain seq x y z
N MET A 1 11.10 -23.02 44.64
CA MET A 1 11.72 -23.03 43.30
C MET A 1 12.20 -21.63 42.99
N THR A 2 13.51 -21.43 42.91
CA THR A 2 14.20 -20.15 42.67
C THR A 2 14.13 -19.77 41.20
N TYR A 3 13.56 -18.61 40.88
CA TYR A 3 13.62 -18.03 39.53
C TYR A 3 14.94 -17.28 39.36
N ARG A 4 15.85 -17.82 38.54
CA ARG A 4 17.04 -17.11 38.05
C ARG A 4 16.67 -16.43 36.73
N TYR A 5 16.74 -15.10 36.69
CA TYR A 5 16.70 -14.34 35.45
C TYR A 5 18.02 -14.55 34.69
N VAL A 6 17.93 -15.14 33.49
CA VAL A 6 19.04 -15.19 32.53
C VAL A 6 18.86 -14.00 31.59
N ALA A 7 19.78 -13.05 31.64
CA ALA A 7 19.85 -11.94 30.70
C ALA A 7 20.27 -12.47 29.33
N ILE A 8 19.38 -12.38 28.35
CA ILE A 8 19.69 -12.67 26.95
C ILE A 8 20.39 -11.44 26.37
N ILE A 9 21.69 -11.58 26.09
CA ILE A 9 22.45 -10.62 25.28
C ILE A 9 21.95 -10.77 23.84
N SER A 10 21.12 -9.83 23.38
CA SER A 10 20.71 -9.77 21.98
C SER A 10 21.86 -9.23 21.13
N PHE A 11 22.48 -10.10 20.35
CA PHE A 11 23.33 -9.71 19.24
C PHE A 11 22.47 -8.99 18.19
N ALA A 12 22.82 -7.73 17.89
CA ALA A 12 22.21 -6.98 16.80
C ALA A 12 22.51 -7.67 15.46
N ALA A 13 21.47 -8.07 14.75
CA ALA A 13 21.57 -8.62 13.40
C ALA A 13 22.14 -7.57 12.42
N PRO A 14 22.87 -8.00 11.35
CA PRO A 14 23.39 -7.08 10.35
C PRO A 14 22.26 -6.28 9.71
N GLY A 15 22.39 -4.95 9.78
CA GLY A 15 21.38 -4.01 9.32
C GLY A 15 21.02 -4.24 7.85
N LYS A 16 19.76 -4.59 7.60
CA LYS A 16 19.19 -4.60 6.26
C LYS A 16 19.11 -3.15 5.77
N TYR A 17 20.09 -2.72 4.99
CA TYR A 17 20.02 -1.46 4.23
C TYR A 17 18.78 -1.49 3.34
N CYS A 18 18.00 -0.42 3.32
CA CYS A 18 16.91 -0.30 2.35
C CYS A 18 17.50 -0.35 0.94
N ASN A 19 16.87 -1.13 0.05
CA ASN A 19 17.14 -1.21 -1.39
C ASN A 19 16.93 0.14 -2.12
N ALA A 20 17.66 1.18 -1.74
CA ALA A 20 18.29 2.01 -2.74
C ALA A 20 19.42 1.15 -3.29
N THR A 21 19.56 1.04 -4.60
CA THR A 21 20.77 0.50 -5.22
C THR A 21 21.93 1.10 -4.45
N ALA A 22 22.64 0.28 -3.65
CA ALA A 22 23.94 0.66 -3.17
C ALA A 22 24.65 1.15 -4.42
N ALA A 23 25.07 2.41 -4.44
CA ALA A 23 25.92 2.85 -5.52
C ALA A 23 27.05 1.81 -5.54
N HIS A 24 27.08 0.99 -6.60
CA HIS A 24 28.21 0.11 -6.83
C HIS A 24 29.45 0.95 -6.57
N PRO A 25 30.43 0.47 -5.79
CA PRO A 25 31.64 1.22 -5.57
C PRO A 25 32.19 1.55 -6.96
N GLN A 26 32.01 2.80 -7.39
CA GLN A 26 32.59 3.25 -8.63
C GLN A 26 34.07 3.13 -8.38
N GLN A 27 34.72 2.26 -9.17
CA GLN A 27 36.16 2.20 -9.30
C GLN A 27 36.67 3.63 -9.36
N GLN A 28 37.27 4.08 -8.25
CA GLN A 28 38.10 5.27 -8.28
C GLN A 28 39.21 4.92 -9.27
N GLN A 29 39.19 5.61 -10.42
CA GLN A 29 40.30 5.58 -11.36
C GLN A 29 41.60 5.80 -10.59
N GLY A 30 42.58 4.95 -10.89
CA GLY A 30 43.73 4.67 -10.05
C GLY A 30 44.37 5.91 -9.43
N ASN A 31 44.40 5.93 -8.10
CA ASN A 31 45.48 6.50 -7.31
C ASN A 31 45.38 5.99 -5.86
N LEU A 32 46.44 5.29 -5.45
CA LEU A 32 46.91 4.92 -4.10
C LEU A 32 45.87 4.90 -2.96
N VAL A 33 45.43 3.69 -2.61
CA VAL A 33 44.74 3.39 -1.34
C VAL A 33 45.69 3.72 -0.18
N LYS A 34 45.38 4.76 0.60
CA LYS A 34 46.09 5.06 1.86
C LYS A 34 45.21 4.65 3.04
N PRO A 35 45.64 3.68 3.88
CA PRO A 35 44.99 3.41 5.16
C PRO A 35 45.06 4.66 6.04
N GLY A 36 43.96 5.03 6.69
CA GLY A 36 43.89 6.19 7.59
C GLY A 36 42.48 6.77 7.69
N LEU A 37 42.04 7.10 8.91
CA LEU A 37 40.76 7.78 9.09
C LEU A 37 40.96 9.29 8.87
N PRO A 38 40.10 9.94 8.07
CA PRO A 38 40.23 11.36 7.84
C PRO A 38 39.94 12.17 9.12
N ASP A 39 40.67 13.27 9.31
CA ASP A 39 40.42 14.21 10.39
C ASP A 39 39.25 15.14 10.00
N ILE A 40 38.12 14.99 10.68
CA ILE A 40 36.88 15.77 10.48
C ILE A 40 36.63 16.79 11.59
N SER A 41 37.62 17.07 12.45
CA SER A 41 37.50 17.96 13.62
C SER A 41 37.06 19.38 13.27
N GLU A 42 37.35 19.84 12.05
CA GLU A 42 36.95 21.16 11.54
C GLU A 42 35.45 21.24 11.15
N LEU A 43 34.75 20.11 11.05
CA LEU A 43 33.32 20.09 10.78
C LEU A 43 32.53 20.32 12.07
N SER A 44 31.33 20.92 11.97
CA SER A 44 30.46 21.08 13.14
C SER A 44 30.07 19.71 13.73
N PRO A 45 29.78 19.61 15.05
CA PRO A 45 29.38 18.36 15.69
C PRO A 45 28.23 17.64 14.98
N GLN A 46 27.26 18.39 14.46
CA GLN A 46 26.13 17.83 13.70
C GLN A 46 26.59 17.18 12.39
N LEU A 47 27.53 17.81 11.67
CA LEU A 47 28.08 17.23 10.43
C LEU A 47 29.01 16.05 10.71
N GLN A 48 29.73 16.06 11.83
CA GLN A 48 30.50 14.89 12.25
C GLN A 48 29.58 13.67 12.51
N GLN A 49 28.40 13.88 13.13
CA GLN A 49 27.39 12.82 13.30
C GLN A 49 26.78 12.34 11.98
N GLU A 50 26.70 13.21 10.97
CA GLU A 50 26.24 12.83 9.64
C GLU A 50 27.35 12.21 8.77
N TRP A 51 28.59 12.06 9.27
CA TRP A 51 29.67 11.41 8.53
C TRP A 51 29.45 9.91 8.40
N HIS A 52 29.69 9.34 7.22
CA HIS A 52 29.60 7.89 7.03
C HIS A 52 30.99 7.23 7.18
N PRO A 53 31.31 6.56 8.32
CA PRO A 53 32.67 6.08 8.60
C PRO A 53 33.15 5.05 7.57
N ASP A 54 32.39 3.98 7.35
CA ASP A 54 32.83 2.86 6.51
C ASP A 54 33.09 3.27 5.05
N ASN A 55 32.18 4.05 4.47
CA ASN A 55 32.30 4.50 3.09
C ASN A 55 33.39 5.56 2.86
N ASN A 56 33.88 6.20 3.92
CA ASN A 56 34.92 7.22 3.86
C ASN A 56 36.25 6.71 4.48
N ALA A 57 36.33 5.44 4.86
CA ALA A 57 37.47 4.86 5.59
C ALA A 57 38.78 4.83 4.78
N LEU A 58 38.70 4.95 3.46
CA LEU A 58 39.86 4.92 2.55
C LEU A 58 40.31 6.32 2.08
N LEU A 59 39.85 7.38 2.74
CA LEU A 59 40.31 8.75 2.45
C LEU A 59 41.72 9.04 2.96
N GLY A 60 42.29 8.16 3.81
CA GLY A 60 43.58 8.37 4.46
C GLY A 60 43.52 9.47 5.52
N ASP A 61 44.68 9.84 6.07
CA ASP A 61 44.83 10.85 7.13
C ASP A 61 44.72 12.29 6.60
N ILE A 62 43.80 12.54 5.67
CA ILE A 62 43.54 13.88 5.16
C ILE A 62 42.73 14.69 6.17
N LYS A 63 43.10 15.96 6.35
CA LYS A 63 42.30 16.92 7.12
C LYS A 63 41.18 17.47 6.24
N ILE A 64 39.93 17.31 6.68
CA ILE A 64 38.74 17.70 5.93
C ILE A 64 38.35 19.14 6.27
N MET A 65 38.72 20.07 5.38
CA MET A 65 38.36 21.48 5.54
C MET A 65 36.91 21.78 5.15
N PRO A 66 36.21 22.72 5.83
CA PRO A 66 34.81 23.02 5.56
C PRO A 66 34.51 23.42 4.12
N ASN A 67 35.39 24.15 3.45
CA ASN A 67 35.18 24.59 2.05
C ASN A 67 35.54 23.52 0.99
N SER A 68 35.93 22.31 1.41
CA SER A 68 36.45 21.28 0.52
C SER A 68 35.48 20.89 -0.60
N SER A 69 36.01 20.73 -1.81
CA SER A 69 35.26 20.25 -2.98
C SER A 69 35.10 18.73 -3.01
N LEU A 70 35.73 18.01 -2.06
CA LEU A 70 35.71 16.55 -1.95
C LEU A 70 34.28 16.03 -1.79
N LYS A 71 33.93 15.00 -2.57
CA LYS A 71 32.65 14.30 -2.48
C LYS A 71 32.80 13.10 -1.56
N VAL A 72 32.12 13.14 -0.42
CA VAL A 72 32.16 12.09 0.60
C VAL A 72 30.75 11.54 0.83
N MET A 73 30.67 10.41 1.51
CA MET A 73 29.42 9.76 1.88
C MET A 73 28.94 10.29 3.24
N TRP A 74 27.65 10.61 3.32
CA TRP A 74 26.96 11.11 4.50
C TRP A 74 25.88 10.13 4.90
N SER A 75 25.59 10.07 6.20
CA SER A 75 24.51 9.28 6.80
C SER A 75 23.55 10.20 7.57
N CYS A 76 22.25 9.95 7.49
CA CYS A 76 21.25 10.69 8.25
C CYS A 76 20.78 9.81 9.40
N PRO A 77 21.10 10.16 10.66
CA PRO A 77 20.66 9.38 11.82
C PRO A 77 19.17 9.55 12.12
N ASN A 78 18.55 10.62 11.61
CA ASN A 78 17.20 11.05 12.00
C ASN A 78 16.12 10.69 10.98
N CYS A 79 16.20 9.52 10.37
CA CYS A 79 15.12 9.04 9.52
C CYS A 79 13.90 8.66 10.37
N PRO A 80 12.70 9.23 10.12
CA PRO A 80 11.49 8.91 10.90
C PRO A 80 11.10 7.43 10.87
N ALA A 81 11.57 6.67 9.88
CA ALA A 81 11.30 5.25 9.73
C ALA A 81 12.38 4.34 10.34
N GLY A 82 13.40 4.90 11.01
CA GLY A 82 14.47 4.12 11.65
C GLY A 82 15.52 3.56 10.69
N TYR A 83 15.46 3.90 9.40
CA TYR A 83 16.45 3.45 8.40
C TYR A 83 17.43 4.58 8.04
N PRO A 84 18.75 4.38 8.20
CA PRO A 84 19.72 5.42 7.86
C PRO A 84 19.67 5.73 6.37
N HIS A 85 19.63 7.02 6.03
CA HIS A 85 19.83 7.44 4.65
C HIS A 85 21.29 7.62 4.38
N VAL A 86 21.78 7.10 3.27
CA VAL A 86 23.17 7.28 2.86
C VAL A 86 23.20 8.00 1.51
N TRP A 87 23.97 9.10 1.41
CA TRP A 87 24.10 9.84 0.15
C TRP A 87 25.48 10.46 -0.05
N LYS A 88 25.82 10.72 -1.32
CA LYS A 88 27.06 11.39 -1.72
C LYS A 88 26.85 12.89 -1.84
N ALA A 89 27.69 13.70 -1.20
CA ALA A 89 27.66 15.16 -1.33
C ALA A 89 29.06 15.78 -1.12
N ARG A 90 29.26 16.99 -1.66
CA ARG A 90 30.48 17.78 -1.42
C ARG A 90 30.50 18.31 0.02
N VAL A 91 31.66 18.29 0.68
CA VAL A 91 31.84 18.87 2.03
C VAL A 91 31.42 20.34 2.05
N GLY A 92 31.94 21.16 1.13
CA GLY A 92 31.58 22.58 1.00
C GLY A 92 30.10 22.85 0.77
N HIS A 93 29.33 21.94 0.15
CA HIS A 93 27.88 22.13 0.00
C HIS A 93 27.13 21.92 1.32
N ARG A 94 27.70 21.14 2.24
CA ARG A 94 27.07 20.74 3.50
C ARG A 94 27.35 21.78 4.58
N THR A 95 28.59 22.27 4.63
CA THR A 95 29.07 23.30 5.55
C THR A 95 28.67 24.71 5.12
N MET A 96 28.97 25.12 3.88
CA MET A 96 28.79 26.51 3.44
C MET A 96 27.37 26.82 3.00
N ARG A 97 26.66 25.83 2.44
CA ARG A 97 25.27 26.00 1.94
C ARG A 97 24.23 25.33 2.83
N GLY A 98 24.64 24.60 3.87
CA GLY A 98 23.72 23.93 4.80
C GLY A 98 22.82 22.88 4.15
N THR A 99 23.27 22.20 3.09
CA THR A 99 22.42 21.21 2.40
C THR A 99 22.05 20.04 3.33
N LYS A 100 20.76 19.75 3.45
CA LYS A 100 20.21 18.70 4.33
C LYS A 100 20.09 17.35 3.59
N CYS A 101 19.80 16.29 4.35
CA CYS A 101 19.53 14.95 3.79
C CYS A 101 18.48 15.01 2.66
N PRO A 102 18.81 14.59 1.42
CA PRO A 102 17.91 14.74 0.28
C PRO A 102 16.65 13.87 0.37
N TYR A 103 16.72 12.74 1.09
CA TYR A 103 15.57 11.86 1.33
C TYR A 103 14.53 12.51 2.25
N CYS A 104 14.97 13.02 3.42
CA CYS A 104 14.10 13.72 4.37
C CYS A 104 13.52 15.02 3.77
N GLN A 105 14.23 15.65 2.85
CA GLN A 105 13.77 16.83 2.12
C GLN A 105 12.84 16.50 0.93
N GLY A 106 12.52 15.22 0.68
CA GLY A 106 11.62 14.82 -0.41
C GLY A 106 12.22 15.02 -1.81
N LYS A 107 13.55 15.08 -1.92
CA LYS A 107 14.28 15.18 -3.21
C LYS A 107 14.70 13.82 -3.75
N THR A 108 14.80 12.81 -2.89
CA THR A 108 15.14 11.42 -3.24
C THR A 108 14.13 10.47 -2.61
N ILE A 109 13.71 9.43 -3.35
CA ILE A 109 12.73 8.46 -2.90
C ILE A 109 13.27 7.61 -1.75
N CYS A 110 12.42 7.35 -0.76
CA CYS A 110 12.64 6.41 0.34
C CYS A 110 11.28 5.95 0.89
N GLN A 111 11.33 4.95 1.77
CA GLN A 111 10.13 4.29 2.28
C GLN A 111 9.17 5.22 3.03
N HIS A 112 9.62 6.34 3.61
CA HIS A 112 8.75 7.25 4.36
C HIS A 112 8.20 8.43 3.54
N ASN A 113 8.68 8.66 2.31
CA ASN A 113 8.24 9.78 1.49
C ASN A 113 7.53 9.37 0.18
N SER A 114 7.29 8.07 0.00
CA SER A 114 6.57 7.52 -1.14
C SER A 114 5.07 7.82 -1.11
N VAL A 115 4.39 7.69 -2.25
CA VAL A 115 2.92 7.77 -2.33
C VAL A 115 2.29 6.70 -1.45
N ALA A 116 2.83 5.48 -1.46
CA ALA A 116 2.32 4.37 -0.65
C ALA A 116 2.25 4.72 0.84
N THR A 117 3.27 5.42 1.35
CA THR A 117 3.38 5.74 2.77
C THR A 117 2.67 7.04 3.14
N LYS A 118 2.79 8.08 2.32
CA LYS A 118 2.21 9.42 2.63
C LYS A 118 0.79 9.62 2.11
N GLY A 119 0.34 8.80 1.17
CA GLY A 119 -0.99 8.84 0.59
C GLY A 119 -1.55 7.44 0.33
N PRO A 120 -1.70 6.58 1.35
CA PRO A 120 -2.17 5.20 1.17
C PRO A 120 -3.55 5.14 0.50
N ARG A 121 -4.44 6.10 0.77
CA ARG A 121 -5.75 6.17 0.08
C ARG A 121 -5.62 6.48 -1.41
N GLN A 122 -4.52 7.10 -1.85
CA GLN A 122 -4.29 7.42 -3.26
C GLN A 122 -3.83 6.19 -4.06
N THR A 123 -3.20 5.19 -3.41
CA THR A 123 -2.72 3.98 -4.09
C THR A 123 -3.84 3.16 -4.71
N GLN A 124 -5.04 3.17 -4.11
CA GLN A 124 -6.22 2.48 -4.68
C GLN A 124 -6.64 3.04 -6.04
N TYR A 125 -6.20 4.26 -6.37
CA TYR A 125 -6.46 4.91 -7.65
C TYR A 125 -5.30 4.79 -8.63
N TRP A 126 -4.21 4.11 -8.28
CA TRP A 126 -3.05 4.00 -9.16
C TRP A 126 -3.35 3.10 -10.35
N ASN A 127 -3.09 3.57 -11.56
CA ASN A 127 -3.23 2.72 -12.74
C ASN A 127 -1.94 1.92 -12.95
N HIS A 128 -1.90 0.68 -12.45
CA HIS A 128 -0.72 -0.19 -12.57
C HIS A 128 -0.39 -0.58 -14.01
N ASP A 129 -1.37 -0.58 -14.91
CA ASP A 129 -1.17 -0.95 -16.32
C ASP A 129 -0.54 0.19 -17.13
N LYS A 130 -0.73 1.45 -16.69
CA LYS A 130 -0.28 2.65 -17.42
C LYS A 130 0.87 3.40 -16.78
N ASN A 131 1.26 3.08 -15.55
CA ASN A 131 2.42 3.66 -14.91
C ASN A 131 3.56 2.64 -14.83
N ALA A 132 4.72 3.00 -15.34
CA ALA A 132 5.94 2.18 -15.18
C ALA A 132 6.44 2.12 -13.73
N LYS A 133 6.10 3.12 -12.90
CA LYS A 133 6.50 3.20 -11.49
C LYS A 133 5.38 2.74 -10.57
N THR A 134 5.73 2.10 -9.47
CA THR A 134 4.79 1.79 -8.38
C THR A 134 4.63 2.98 -7.42
N PRO A 135 3.56 3.02 -6.61
CA PRO A 135 3.39 4.06 -5.59
C PRO A 135 4.56 4.17 -4.59
N GLU A 136 5.28 3.09 -4.34
CA GLU A 136 6.48 3.02 -3.48
C GLU A 136 7.69 3.72 -4.12
N GLN A 137 7.71 3.84 -5.44
CA GLN A 137 8.82 4.40 -6.23
C GLN A 137 8.63 5.89 -6.57
N VAL A 138 7.51 6.49 -6.14
CA VAL A 138 7.17 7.88 -6.46
C VAL A 138 7.06 8.70 -5.18
N ILE A 139 7.74 9.84 -5.14
CA ILE A 139 7.71 10.74 -3.98
C ILE A 139 6.35 11.44 -3.94
N ALA A 140 5.67 11.37 -2.81
CA ALA A 140 4.33 11.92 -2.62
C ALA A 140 4.22 13.44 -2.84
N GLY A 141 5.30 14.18 -2.54
CA GLY A 141 5.37 15.63 -2.76
C GLY A 141 5.86 16.05 -4.14
N SER A 142 6.14 15.11 -5.05
CA SER A 142 6.69 15.42 -6.37
C SER A 142 5.64 15.90 -7.37
N GLY A 143 6.06 16.69 -8.35
CA GLY A 143 5.24 17.08 -9.50
C GLY A 143 5.04 15.96 -10.53
N PHE A 144 5.32 14.70 -10.19
CA PHE A 144 5.11 13.55 -11.08
C PHE A 144 3.64 13.48 -11.47
N ARG A 145 3.35 13.43 -12.78
CA ARG A 145 2.01 13.21 -13.30
C ARG A 145 1.81 11.71 -13.54
N ALA A 146 0.93 11.12 -12.76
CA ALA A 146 0.59 9.70 -12.87
C ALA A 146 -0.71 9.51 -13.63
N GLU A 147 -0.88 8.31 -14.20
CA GLU A 147 -2.15 7.80 -14.67
C GLU A 147 -2.93 7.21 -13.51
N TRP A 148 -4.17 7.62 -13.34
CA TRP A 148 -5.04 7.18 -12.25
C TRP A 148 -6.25 6.44 -12.81
N LYS A 149 -6.76 5.46 -12.06
CA LYS A 149 -7.92 4.66 -12.41
C LYS A 149 -8.83 4.52 -11.20
N CYS A 150 -10.10 4.83 -11.38
CA CYS A 150 -11.06 4.73 -10.28
C CYS A 150 -11.47 3.27 -10.08
N PRO A 151 -11.30 2.68 -8.89
CA PRO A 151 -11.72 1.30 -8.62
C PRO A 151 -13.24 1.15 -8.53
N ILE A 152 -13.99 2.26 -8.57
CA ILE A 152 -15.46 2.28 -8.49
C ILE A 152 -16.10 2.41 -9.87
N CYS A 153 -15.62 3.36 -10.68
CA CYS A 153 -16.24 3.69 -11.96
C CYS A 153 -15.37 3.42 -13.19
N SER A 154 -14.21 2.79 -13.00
CA SER A 154 -13.17 2.56 -14.02
C SER A 154 -12.72 3.83 -14.77
N HIS A 155 -13.08 5.02 -14.29
CA HIS A 155 -12.64 6.26 -14.92
C HIS A 155 -11.12 6.36 -14.83
N GLU A 156 -10.48 6.55 -15.98
CA GLU A 156 -9.04 6.81 -16.06
C GLU A 156 -8.80 8.31 -16.31
N TRP A 157 -7.80 8.88 -15.62
CA TRP A 157 -7.42 10.28 -15.77
C TRP A 157 -5.97 10.51 -15.37
N GLN A 158 -5.33 11.52 -15.95
CA GLN A 158 -4.00 11.95 -15.58
C GLN A 158 -4.05 13.11 -14.57
N ALA A 159 -3.24 13.06 -13.50
CA ALA A 159 -3.11 14.15 -12.53
C ALA A 159 -1.76 14.12 -11.80
N GLY A 160 -1.36 15.27 -11.24
CA GLY A 160 -0.15 15.39 -10.42
C GLY A 160 -0.29 14.69 -9.06
N VAL A 161 0.76 13.95 -8.67
CA VAL A 161 0.83 13.20 -7.40
C VAL A 161 0.74 14.13 -6.21
N LYS A 162 1.52 15.22 -6.20
CA LYS A 162 1.51 16.21 -5.12
C LYS A 162 0.12 16.72 -4.81
N GLU A 163 -0.63 17.14 -5.82
CA GLU A 163 -1.98 17.71 -5.65
C GLU A 163 -2.95 16.66 -5.14
N ARG A 164 -2.87 15.43 -5.65
CA ARG A 164 -3.75 14.33 -5.23
C ARG A 164 -3.49 13.87 -3.80
N VAL A 165 -2.23 13.74 -3.40
CA VAL A 165 -1.87 13.40 -2.03
C VAL A 165 -2.25 14.53 -1.07
N ARG A 166 -1.86 15.78 -1.39
CA ARG A 166 -2.10 16.94 -0.51
C ARG A 166 -3.59 17.21 -0.28
N ASN A 167 -4.39 17.17 -1.35
CA ASN A 167 -5.81 17.51 -1.27
C ASN A 167 -6.67 16.29 -0.90
N ASP A 168 -6.04 15.12 -0.76
CA ASP A 168 -6.69 13.82 -0.64
C ASP A 168 -7.89 13.73 -1.60
N SER A 169 -7.62 13.89 -2.90
CA SER A 169 -8.69 13.99 -3.89
C SER A 169 -9.14 12.61 -4.38
N GLY A 170 -10.45 12.44 -4.49
CA GLY A 170 -11.07 11.23 -5.06
C GLY A 170 -11.23 11.33 -6.58
N CYS A 171 -11.93 10.34 -7.15
CA CYS A 171 -12.26 10.33 -8.57
C CYS A 171 -13.14 11.53 -8.95
N PRO A 172 -12.77 12.32 -9.97
CA PRO A 172 -13.55 13.48 -10.40
C PRO A 172 -14.96 13.08 -10.85
N ARG A 173 -15.13 11.97 -11.58
CA ARG A 173 -16.47 11.49 -11.97
C ARG A 173 -17.36 11.08 -10.79
N CYS A 174 -16.78 10.55 -9.70
CA CYS A 174 -17.56 10.13 -8.53
C CYS A 174 -17.93 11.30 -7.61
N ARG A 175 -17.09 12.35 -7.53
CA ARG A 175 -17.22 13.46 -6.57
C ARG A 175 -18.24 14.53 -7.00
N TYR A 176 -18.69 14.55 -8.25
CA TYR A 176 -19.57 15.60 -8.81
C TYR A 176 -21.04 15.57 -8.33
N LYS A 177 -21.30 15.29 -7.04
CA LYS A 177 -22.62 15.47 -6.42
C LYS A 177 -22.91 16.92 -6.00
N ALA A 178 -21.90 17.79 -5.87
CA ALA A 178 -22.05 19.11 -5.26
C ALA A 178 -22.45 20.27 -6.20
N VAL A 179 -22.39 20.11 -7.53
CA VAL A 179 -22.57 21.23 -8.51
C VAL A 179 -23.78 21.04 -9.41
N GLY A 180 -24.77 20.23 -9.01
CA GLY A 180 -26.02 20.02 -9.78
C GLY A 180 -25.87 19.28 -11.13
N ARG A 181 -24.65 19.14 -11.68
CA ARG A 181 -24.38 18.35 -12.89
C ARG A 181 -23.99 16.92 -12.52
N ARG A 182 -24.97 16.00 -12.55
CA ARG A 182 -24.72 14.57 -12.41
C ARG A 182 -24.04 14.04 -13.68
N THR A 183 -22.73 13.78 -13.63
CA THR A 183 -22.13 12.94 -14.67
C THR A 183 -22.63 11.51 -14.49
N LYS A 184 -23.28 10.97 -15.52
CA LYS A 184 -23.83 9.61 -15.48
C LYS A 184 -22.67 8.62 -15.36
N HIS A 185 -22.73 7.72 -14.38
CA HIS A 185 -21.77 6.61 -14.32
C HIS A 185 -21.86 5.79 -15.62
N PRO A 186 -20.73 5.27 -16.14
CA PRO A 186 -20.74 4.42 -17.32
C PRO A 186 -21.52 3.12 -17.05
N THR A 187 -21.88 2.45 -18.12
CA THR A 187 -22.38 1.07 -18.09
C THR A 187 -21.23 0.11 -17.84
N TYR A 188 -21.51 -1.11 -17.38
CA TYR A 188 -20.46 -2.10 -17.08
C TYR A 188 -19.59 -2.38 -18.31
N GLU A 189 -20.20 -2.46 -19.48
CA GLU A 189 -19.52 -2.67 -20.76
C GLU A 189 -18.65 -1.47 -21.15
N ALA A 190 -19.20 -0.25 -21.10
CA ALA A 190 -18.43 0.95 -21.41
C ALA A 190 -17.24 1.17 -20.46
N ALA A 191 -17.36 0.71 -19.22
CA ALA A 191 -16.31 0.76 -18.22
C ALA A 191 -15.31 -0.40 -18.29
N GLN A 192 -15.61 -1.46 -19.07
CA GLN A 192 -14.92 -2.75 -19.01
C GLN A 192 -14.67 -3.18 -17.55
N HIS A 193 -15.73 -3.09 -16.74
CA HIS A 193 -15.59 -3.14 -15.28
C HIS A 193 -15.26 -4.57 -14.79
N PRO A 194 -14.32 -4.76 -13.85
CA PRO A 194 -13.91 -6.10 -13.39
C PRO A 194 -15.04 -6.99 -12.84
N LEU A 195 -16.11 -6.38 -12.34
CA LEU A 195 -17.31 -7.11 -11.90
C LEU A 195 -18.03 -7.87 -13.03
N LEU A 196 -17.72 -7.63 -14.31
CA LEU A 196 -18.17 -8.47 -15.41
C LEU A 196 -17.73 -9.94 -15.25
N LEU A 197 -16.62 -10.19 -14.53
CA LEU A 197 -16.17 -11.54 -14.19
C LEU A 197 -17.09 -12.26 -13.19
N GLU A 198 -17.91 -11.51 -12.44
CA GLU A 198 -18.88 -12.05 -11.49
C GLU A 198 -20.33 -11.89 -12.00
N TRP A 199 -20.51 -11.47 -13.26
CA TRP A 199 -21.83 -11.25 -13.85
C TRP A 199 -22.45 -12.56 -14.32
N ASP A 200 -23.64 -12.89 -13.83
CA ASP A 200 -24.39 -14.05 -14.31
C ASP A 200 -25.16 -13.68 -15.59
N TYR A 201 -24.59 -13.99 -16.76
CA TYR A 201 -25.14 -13.56 -18.05
C TYR A 201 -26.51 -14.15 -18.35
N GLU A 202 -26.73 -15.42 -18.00
CA GLU A 202 -27.96 -16.14 -18.30
C GLU A 202 -29.14 -15.59 -17.47
N ARG A 203 -28.99 -15.53 -16.14
CA ARG A 203 -30.07 -15.04 -15.26
C ARG A 203 -30.34 -13.54 -15.43
N ASN A 204 -29.30 -12.76 -15.71
CA ASN A 204 -29.51 -11.33 -15.99
C ASN A 204 -30.18 -11.09 -17.34
N ALA A 205 -29.86 -11.89 -18.37
CA ALA A 205 -30.52 -11.78 -19.67
C ALA A 205 -32.02 -12.10 -19.58
N ALA A 206 -32.41 -13.10 -18.76
CA ALA A 206 -33.82 -13.40 -18.49
C ALA A 206 -34.57 -12.21 -17.85
N ASP A 207 -33.88 -11.38 -17.07
CA ASP A 207 -34.44 -10.15 -16.46
C ASP A 207 -34.29 -8.89 -17.35
N GLY A 208 -33.77 -9.01 -18.58
CA GLY A 208 -33.50 -7.87 -19.48
C GLY A 208 -32.37 -6.94 -18.99
N ILE A 209 -31.50 -7.44 -18.11
CA ILE A 209 -30.38 -6.72 -17.52
C ILE A 209 -29.11 -7.07 -18.31
N HIS A 210 -28.55 -6.09 -19.02
CA HIS A 210 -27.36 -6.29 -19.84
C HIS A 210 -26.21 -5.35 -19.44
N PRO A 211 -24.95 -5.76 -19.64
CA PRO A 211 -23.77 -4.91 -19.40
C PRO A 211 -23.78 -3.55 -20.11
N ASN A 212 -24.26 -3.47 -21.36
CA ASN A 212 -24.39 -2.22 -22.11
C ASN A 212 -25.49 -1.28 -21.60
N ASN A 213 -26.46 -1.77 -20.83
CA ASN A 213 -27.65 -1.02 -20.43
C ASN A 213 -27.77 -0.79 -18.91
N THR A 214 -26.80 -1.29 -18.14
CA THR A 214 -26.80 -1.19 -16.68
C THR A 214 -25.61 -0.36 -16.22
N THR A 215 -25.88 0.78 -15.59
CA THR A 215 -24.83 1.65 -15.04
C THR A 215 -24.30 1.13 -13.72
N LEU A 216 -23.05 1.48 -13.41
CA LEU A 216 -22.38 1.12 -12.14
C LEU A 216 -23.08 1.71 -10.89
N ALA A 217 -23.88 2.77 -11.06
CA ALA A 217 -24.67 3.40 -9.99
C ALA A 217 -26.15 3.00 -10.03
N SER A 218 -26.52 2.00 -10.84
CA SER A 218 -27.92 1.57 -11.00
C SER A 218 -28.50 0.93 -9.72
N ASN A 219 -29.81 1.09 -9.53
CA ASN A 219 -30.56 0.37 -8.50
C ASN A 219 -31.07 -1.01 -8.96
N LYS A 220 -30.85 -1.40 -10.22
CA LYS A 220 -31.23 -2.74 -10.74
C LYS A 220 -30.64 -3.84 -9.86
N LEU A 221 -31.45 -4.86 -9.58
CA LEU A 221 -31.08 -6.03 -8.80
C LEU A 221 -30.45 -7.07 -9.74
N VAL A 222 -29.12 -7.09 -9.79
CA VAL A 222 -28.32 -7.91 -10.71
C VAL A 222 -28.04 -9.27 -10.07
N HIS A 223 -28.04 -10.33 -10.86
CA HIS A 223 -27.58 -11.67 -10.50
C HIS A 223 -26.05 -11.75 -10.61
N TRP A 224 -25.41 -12.17 -9.53
CA TRP A 224 -23.97 -12.31 -9.41
C TRP A 224 -23.60 -13.77 -9.17
N ASP A 225 -22.43 -14.13 -9.67
CA ASP A 225 -21.77 -15.42 -9.50
C ASP A 225 -20.36 -15.19 -8.94
N CYS A 226 -20.16 -15.54 -7.67
CA CYS A 226 -18.85 -15.48 -7.04
C CYS A 226 -18.16 -16.84 -7.08
N LYS A 227 -17.10 -16.90 -7.89
CA LYS A 227 -16.19 -18.06 -8.02
C LYS A 227 -14.94 -17.96 -7.15
N LYS A 228 -14.77 -16.87 -6.41
CA LYS A 228 -13.58 -16.55 -5.59
C LYS A 228 -13.72 -16.99 -4.13
N CYS A 229 -14.62 -17.91 -3.82
CA CYS A 229 -14.76 -18.40 -2.46
C CYS A 229 -13.43 -19.04 -2.01
N PRO A 230 -12.87 -18.68 -0.84
CA PRO A 230 -11.67 -19.34 -0.31
C PRO A 230 -11.82 -20.85 -0.08
N LYS A 231 -13.06 -21.33 -0.02
CA LYS A 231 -13.41 -22.75 0.15
C LYS A 231 -13.77 -23.44 -1.17
N GLY A 232 -13.53 -22.79 -2.32
CA GLY A 232 -13.78 -23.35 -3.65
C GLY A 232 -15.25 -23.51 -4.05
N GLN A 233 -16.18 -22.97 -3.26
CA GLN A 233 -17.62 -23.04 -3.57
C GLN A 233 -18.07 -21.89 -4.47
N GLU A 234 -18.97 -22.20 -5.40
CA GLU A 234 -19.64 -21.19 -6.23
C GLU A 234 -20.82 -20.58 -5.45
N HIS A 235 -20.96 -19.25 -5.52
CA HIS A 235 -22.06 -18.55 -4.85
C HIS A 235 -22.86 -17.68 -5.81
N LYS A 236 -24.13 -18.05 -5.97
CA LYS A 236 -25.11 -17.31 -6.76
C LYS A 236 -25.99 -16.45 -5.86
N TYR A 237 -26.04 -15.13 -6.10
CA TYR A 237 -26.84 -14.20 -5.29
C TYR A 237 -27.31 -12.99 -6.10
N ARG A 238 -28.27 -12.25 -5.55
CA ARG A 238 -28.76 -10.99 -6.11
C ARG A 238 -28.29 -9.82 -5.26
N ALA A 239 -27.85 -8.75 -5.89
CA ALA A 239 -27.50 -7.50 -5.22
C ALA A 239 -27.67 -6.31 -6.16
N ARG A 240 -27.98 -5.13 -5.59
CA ARG A 240 -28.12 -3.90 -6.38
C ARG A 240 -26.77 -3.52 -7.01
N SER A 241 -26.79 -3.09 -8.27
CA SER A 241 -25.58 -2.69 -9.00
C SER A 241 -24.75 -1.66 -8.22
N PHE A 242 -25.36 -0.59 -7.69
CA PHE A 242 -24.63 0.43 -6.93
C PHE A 242 -23.98 -0.13 -5.65
N THR A 243 -24.62 -1.10 -4.99
CA THR A 243 -24.07 -1.70 -3.76
C THR A 243 -22.83 -2.51 -4.08
N ARG A 244 -22.77 -3.11 -5.27
CA ARG A 244 -21.63 -3.90 -5.75
C ARG A 244 -20.50 -3.03 -6.30
N ALA A 245 -20.79 -2.13 -7.23
CA ALA A 245 -19.75 -1.32 -7.87
C ALA A 245 -19.37 -0.08 -7.05
N SER A 246 -20.35 0.64 -6.49
CA SER A 246 -20.10 1.92 -5.81
C SER A 246 -19.77 1.78 -4.32
N LEU A 247 -20.45 0.87 -3.61
CA LEU A 247 -20.15 0.57 -2.21
C LEU A 247 -19.17 -0.60 -2.02
N GLN A 248 -18.74 -1.22 -3.13
CA GLN A 248 -17.77 -2.31 -3.14
C GLN A 248 -18.14 -3.48 -2.20
N SER A 249 -19.44 -3.76 -2.06
CA SER A 249 -19.88 -4.92 -1.29
C SER A 249 -19.46 -6.23 -1.96
N GLY A 250 -18.89 -7.14 -1.16
CA GLY A 250 -18.51 -8.48 -1.62
C GLY A 250 -19.66 -9.48 -1.65
N CYS A 251 -19.33 -10.74 -1.91
CA CYS A 251 -20.29 -11.85 -1.85
C CYS A 251 -20.81 -12.02 -0.41
N PRO A 252 -22.14 -12.04 -0.19
CA PRO A 252 -22.72 -12.15 1.16
C PRO A 252 -22.40 -13.48 1.85
N PHE A 253 -22.25 -14.57 1.09
CA PHE A 253 -21.83 -15.86 1.62
C PHE A 253 -20.38 -15.85 2.10
N CYS A 254 -19.45 -15.35 1.27
CA CYS A 254 -18.04 -15.22 1.66
C CYS A 254 -17.85 -14.28 2.86
N ALA A 255 -18.70 -13.27 3.00
CA ALA A 255 -18.71 -12.35 4.12
C ALA A 255 -19.37 -12.92 5.40
N GLY A 256 -19.96 -14.13 5.35
CA GLY A 256 -20.67 -14.74 6.47
C GLY A 256 -22.02 -14.11 6.80
N LYS A 257 -22.58 -13.30 5.88
CA LYS A 257 -23.90 -12.67 6.00
C LYS A 257 -25.04 -13.58 5.54
N GLN A 258 -24.72 -14.57 4.71
CA GLN A 258 -25.64 -15.62 4.27
C GLN A 258 -24.98 -16.98 4.46
N VAL A 259 -25.77 -17.99 4.81
CA VAL A 259 -25.26 -19.35 5.02
C VAL A 259 -24.99 -20.08 3.71
N CYS A 260 -23.84 -20.73 3.62
CA CYS A 260 -23.44 -21.67 2.57
C CYS A 260 -22.91 -22.94 3.25
N LYS A 261 -22.80 -24.02 2.47
CA LYS A 261 -22.09 -25.24 2.90
C LYS A 261 -20.67 -24.96 3.41
N CYS A 262 -20.03 -23.90 2.91
CA CYS A 262 -18.66 -23.52 3.22
C CYS A 262 -18.47 -22.71 4.51
N ASN A 263 -19.52 -22.15 5.09
CA ASN A 263 -19.43 -21.19 6.19
C ASN A 263 -20.40 -21.48 7.35
N SER A 264 -21.16 -22.57 7.26
CA SER A 264 -22.09 -22.96 8.32
C SER A 264 -21.35 -23.34 9.60
N LEU A 265 -22.05 -23.24 10.74
CA LEU A 265 -21.51 -23.67 12.03
C LEU A 265 -21.11 -25.15 11.99
N GLN A 266 -21.96 -26.00 11.39
CA GLN A 266 -21.67 -27.42 11.21
C GLN A 266 -20.34 -27.68 10.51
N THR A 267 -20.07 -26.95 9.42
CA THR A 267 -18.85 -27.14 8.62
C THR A 267 -17.62 -26.54 9.30
N CYS A 268 -17.74 -25.36 9.91
CA CYS A 268 -16.59 -24.64 10.44
C CYS A 268 -16.20 -25.11 11.85
N TYR A 269 -17.19 -25.51 12.66
CA TYR A 269 -17.02 -25.85 14.07
C TYR A 269 -17.86 -27.09 14.44
N PRO A 270 -17.51 -28.27 13.91
CA PRO A 270 -18.31 -29.50 14.12
C PRO A 270 -18.43 -29.90 15.59
N LYS A 271 -17.45 -29.57 16.44
CA LYS A 271 -17.53 -29.80 17.89
C LYS A 271 -18.60 -28.92 18.55
N VAL A 272 -18.61 -27.63 18.23
CA VAL A 272 -19.64 -26.70 18.73
C VAL A 272 -21.02 -27.09 18.18
N ALA A 273 -21.08 -27.52 16.92
CA ALA A 273 -22.32 -28.01 16.33
C ALA A 273 -22.83 -29.31 16.99
N SER A 274 -21.95 -30.13 17.58
CA SER A 274 -22.36 -31.34 18.32
C SER A 274 -22.95 -31.04 19.69
N GLU A 275 -22.73 -29.84 20.21
CA GLU A 275 -23.33 -29.33 21.46
C GLU A 275 -24.68 -28.63 21.19
N TRP A 276 -25.26 -28.77 20.00
CA TRP A 276 -26.50 -28.08 19.63
C TRP A 276 -27.73 -28.76 20.24
N ASP A 277 -28.54 -27.97 20.97
CA ASP A 277 -29.83 -28.45 21.46
C ASP A 277 -30.91 -28.31 20.35
N PHE A 278 -31.17 -29.41 19.64
CA PHE A 278 -32.18 -29.45 18.57
C PHE A 278 -33.61 -29.26 19.06
N ALA A 279 -33.90 -29.49 20.34
CA ALA A 279 -35.24 -29.32 20.89
C ALA A 279 -35.55 -27.86 21.23
N LYS A 280 -34.51 -27.06 21.51
CA LYS A 280 -34.65 -25.65 21.90
C LYS A 280 -34.42 -24.65 20.77
N ASN A 281 -34.01 -25.10 19.58
CA ASN A 281 -33.68 -24.22 18.47
C ASN A 281 -34.43 -24.62 17.19
N ASP A 282 -35.08 -23.65 16.54
CA ASP A 282 -35.81 -23.87 15.27
C ASP A 282 -34.89 -24.05 14.05
N LEU A 283 -33.61 -23.69 14.19
CA LEU A 283 -32.59 -23.80 13.15
C LEU A 283 -31.63 -24.93 13.46
N THR A 284 -31.02 -25.47 12.41
CA THR A 284 -29.94 -26.45 12.52
C THR A 284 -28.55 -25.80 12.39
N PRO A 285 -27.47 -26.43 12.89
CA PRO A 285 -26.11 -25.91 12.76
C PRO A 285 -25.65 -25.67 11.31
N ASP A 286 -26.22 -26.34 10.31
CA ASP A 286 -25.93 -26.11 8.90
C ASP A 286 -26.67 -24.90 8.30
N GLN A 287 -27.70 -24.39 8.99
CA GLN A 287 -28.52 -23.24 8.57
C GLN A 287 -28.06 -21.91 9.18
N VAL A 288 -27.14 -21.94 10.15
CA VAL A 288 -26.56 -20.74 10.76
C VAL A 288 -25.12 -20.54 10.30
N THR A 289 -24.70 -19.29 10.13
CA THR A 289 -23.29 -19.01 9.80
C THR A 289 -22.42 -19.13 11.04
N ALA A 290 -21.19 -19.60 10.86
CA ALA A 290 -20.19 -19.77 11.92
C ALA A 290 -19.74 -18.46 12.60
N ARG A 291 -20.23 -17.30 12.10
CA ARG A 291 -19.94 -15.96 12.61
C ARG A 291 -21.21 -15.19 13.00
N SER A 292 -22.34 -15.89 13.08
CA SER A 292 -23.62 -15.30 13.48
C SER A 292 -23.55 -14.82 14.94
N HIS A 293 -24.24 -13.72 15.23
CA HIS A 293 -24.47 -13.24 16.61
C HIS A 293 -25.79 -13.77 17.19
N GLN A 294 -26.43 -14.74 16.53
CA GLN A 294 -27.63 -15.38 17.04
C GLN A 294 -27.31 -16.15 18.31
N ILE A 295 -28.09 -15.88 19.36
CA ILE A 295 -28.05 -16.64 20.61
C ILE A 295 -28.84 -17.91 20.35
N VAL A 296 -28.19 -19.05 20.57
CA VAL A 296 -28.77 -20.39 20.44
C VAL A 296 -28.55 -21.10 21.76
N CYS A 297 -29.49 -21.97 22.14
CA CYS A 297 -29.34 -22.74 23.36
C CYS A 297 -28.38 -23.91 23.12
N ASN A 298 -27.47 -24.13 24.06
CA ASN A 298 -26.61 -25.31 24.14
C ASN A 298 -27.25 -26.36 25.07
#